data_AF-A0AAD5W7F5-F1
#
_entry.id   AF-A0AAD5W7F5-F1
#
_cell.length_a   1.000
_cell.length_b   1.000
_cell.length_c   1.000
_cell.angle_alpha   90.00
_cell.angle_beta   90.00
_cell.angle_gamma   90.00
#
_symmetry.space_group_name_H-M   'P 1'
#
loop_
_entity.id
_entity.type
_entity.pdbx_description
1 polymer ?
#
loop_
_entity_poly.entity_id
_entity_poly.type
_entity_poly.pdbx_seq_one_letter_code
_entity_poly.pdbx_strand_id
1 'polypeptide(L)'
;MCFDFFKKERFDAFEFIVLILLSTCSMLLMISAYDLIAMYLAIELQSLCFYVIAASKRKSEFSTEAGLKYLILGAFSSGILLFGCDWTTTDPVEKTSLETFAYPLCSLISRAIGLLSP
;
A
#
# COMPACT_ATOMS: atom_id res chain seq x y z
N MET A 1 17.62 14.98 13.79
CA MET A 1 16.77 13.89 13.24
C MET A 1 16.48 14.18 11.77
N CYS A 2 16.85 13.27 10.85
CA CYS A 2 16.79 13.38 9.37
C CYS A 2 17.51 14.58 8.70
N PHE A 3 17.23 15.82 9.08
CA PHE A 3 17.89 17.02 8.54
C PHE A 3 19.41 17.03 8.76
N ASP A 4 19.89 16.52 9.91
CA ASP A 4 21.33 16.35 10.18
C ASP A 4 22.00 15.34 9.23
N PHE A 5 21.23 14.36 8.75
CA PHE A 5 21.70 13.35 7.81
C PHE A 5 21.90 13.95 6.42
N PHE A 6 20.91 14.71 5.92
CA PHE A 6 21.04 15.49 4.68
C PHE A 6 22.23 16.45 4.70
N LYS A 7 22.43 17.14 5.83
CA LYS A 7 23.51 18.12 6.01
C LYS A 7 24.90 17.46 6.06
N LYS A 8 25.01 16.26 6.63
CA LYS A 8 26.27 15.48 6.69
C LYS A 8 26.62 14.84 5.36
N GLU A 9 25.63 14.33 4.63
CA GLU A 9 25.85 13.44 3.50
C GLU A 9 25.75 14.16 2.13
N ARG A 10 25.50 15.49 2.14
CA ARG A 10 25.36 16.37 0.96
C ARG A 10 24.46 15.77 -0.12
N PHE A 11 23.32 15.25 0.32
CA PHE A 11 22.27 14.81 -0.58
C PHE A 11 21.52 16.01 -1.15
N ASP A 12 21.07 15.90 -2.40
CA ASP A 12 20.11 16.80 -3.02
C ASP A 12 18.76 16.67 -2.28
N ALA A 13 18.62 17.45 -1.21
CA ALA A 13 17.50 17.37 -0.28
C ALA A 13 16.13 17.60 -0.96
N PHE A 14 16.13 18.27 -2.12
CA PHE A 14 14.92 18.60 -2.86
C PHE A 14 14.19 17.35 -3.38
N GLU A 15 14.89 16.41 -4.01
CA GLU A 15 14.28 15.18 -4.55
C GLU A 15 13.63 14.34 -3.45
N PHE A 16 14.31 14.25 -2.30
CA PHE A 16 13.84 13.46 -1.17
C PHE A 16 12.60 14.09 -0.49
N ILE A 17 12.57 15.42 -0.37
CA ILE A 17 11.41 16.14 0.19
C ILE A 17 10.19 15.97 -0.72
N VAL A 18 10.37 16.06 -2.04
CA VAL A 18 9.28 15.85 -3.01
C VAL A 18 8.73 14.42 -2.93
N LEU A 19 9.60 13.42 -2.82
CA LEU A 19 9.19 12.02 -2.69
C LEU A 19 8.44 11.73 -1.37
N ILE A 20 8.84 12.36 -0.26
CA ILE A 20 8.11 12.25 1.01
C ILE A 20 6.72 12.89 0.91
N LEU A 21 6.62 14.07 0.30
CA LEU A 21 5.34 14.73 0.07
C LEU A 21 4.42 13.89 -0.81
N LEU A 22 4.97 13.28 -1.86
CA LEU A 22 4.23 12.38 -2.76
C LEU A 22 3.75 11.12 -2.00
N SER A 23 4.62 10.49 -1.21
CA SER A 23 4.26 9.34 -0.36
C SER A 23 3.13 9.66 0.63
N THR A 24 3.17 10.87 1.22
CA THR A 24 2.12 11.34 2.14
C THR A 24 0.80 11.58 1.40
N CYS A 25 0.85 12.10 0.17
CA CYS A 25 -0.33 12.25 -0.68
C CYS A 25 -0.98 10.88 -0.97
N SER A 26 -0.18 9.86 -1.28
CA SER A 26 -0.66 8.48 -1.48
C SER A 26 -1.35 7.91 -0.24
N MET A 27 -0.81 8.17 0.97
CA MET A 27 -1.47 7.77 2.21
C MET A 27 -2.86 8.42 2.37
N LEU A 28 -3.01 9.69 1.97
CA LEU A 28 -4.32 10.37 1.99
C LEU A 28 -5.30 9.74 0.99
N LEU A 29 -4.82 9.36 -0.21
CA LEU A 29 -5.63 8.63 -1.20
C LEU A 29 -6.06 7.25 -0.66
N MET A 30 -5.17 6.57 0.07
CA MET A 30 -5.48 5.28 0.69
C MET A 30 -6.60 5.39 1.73
N ILE A 31 -6.59 6.43 2.56
CA ILE A 31 -7.64 6.68 3.58
C ILE A 31 -8.99 6.95 2.92
N SER A 32 -9.00 7.57 1.73
CA SER A 32 -10.22 7.87 0.98
C SER A 32 -10.68 6.74 0.05
N ALA A 33 -9.92 5.64 -0.06
CA ALA A 33 -10.22 4.57 -1.00
C ALA A 33 -11.39 3.71 -0.51
N TYR A 34 -12.44 3.62 -1.33
CA TYR A 34 -13.63 2.80 -1.05
C TYR A 34 -13.63 1.47 -1.82
N ASP A 35 -12.88 1.40 -2.92
CA ASP A 35 -12.69 0.19 -3.71
C ASP A 35 -11.32 -0.46 -3.43
N LEU A 36 -11.28 -1.79 -3.45
CA LEU A 36 -10.05 -2.58 -3.25
C LEU A 36 -8.97 -2.22 -4.28
N ILE A 37 -9.35 -1.92 -5.53
CA ILE A 37 -8.43 -1.52 -6.60
C ILE A 37 -7.83 -0.14 -6.32
N ALA A 38 -8.62 0.81 -5.80
CA ALA A 38 -8.14 2.14 -5.44
C ALA A 38 -7.17 2.06 -4.25
N MET A 39 -7.46 1.20 -3.27
CA MET A 39 -6.55 0.92 -2.15
C MET A 39 -5.23 0.30 -2.64
N TYR A 40 -5.30 -0.68 -3.55
CA TYR A 40 -4.11 -1.28 -4.17
C TYR A 40 -3.23 -0.25 -4.87
N LEU A 41 -3.82 0.60 -5.71
CA LEU A 41 -3.11 1.68 -6.42
C LEU A 41 -2.45 2.66 -5.45
N ALA A 42 -3.12 3.03 -4.36
CA ALA A 42 -2.55 3.93 -3.36
C ALA A 42 -1.35 3.31 -2.64
N ILE A 43 -1.42 2.02 -2.30
CA ILE A 43 -0.32 1.27 -1.68
C ILE A 43 0.88 1.19 -2.64
N GLU A 44 0.65 0.89 -3.92
CA GLU A 44 1.72 0.85 -4.93
C GLU A 44 2.38 2.21 -5.13
N LEU A 45 1.58 3.29 -5.21
CA LEU A 45 2.13 4.63 -5.36
C LEU A 45 3.02 5.01 -4.16
N GLN A 46 2.59 4.63 -2.95
CA GLN A 46 3.36 4.88 -1.72
C GLN A 46 4.64 4.03 -1.66
N SER A 47 4.56 2.76 -2.06
CA SER A 47 5.68 1.82 -2.04
C SER A 47 6.77 2.24 -3.05
N LEU A 48 6.38 2.70 -4.24
CA LEU A 48 7.28 3.17 -5.29
C LEU A 48 8.08 4.40 -4.83
N CYS A 49 7.45 5.33 -4.11
CA CYS A 49 8.14 6.46 -3.48
C CYS A 49 9.24 5.98 -2.50
N PHE A 50 8.93 4.98 -1.68
CA PHE A 50 9.90 4.42 -0.74
C PHE A 50 11.00 3.60 -1.43
N TYR A 51 10.74 2.95 -2.56
CA TYR A 51 11.78 2.27 -3.34
C TYR A 51 12.81 3.25 -3.90
N VAL A 52 12.33 4.38 -4.44
CA VAL A 52 13.22 5.44 -4.94
C VAL A 52 14.03 6.06 -3.80
N ILE A 53 13.40 6.31 -2.65
CA ILE A 53 14.07 6.82 -1.45
C ILE A 53 15.16 5.85 -0.96
N ALA A 54 14.87 4.54 -0.90
CA ALA A 54 15.82 3.52 -0.46
C ALA A 54 17.01 3.35 -1.42
N ALA A 55 16.80 3.57 -2.72
CA ALA A 55 17.81 3.51 -3.77
C ALA A 55 18.54 4.85 -4.02
N SER A 56 18.20 5.91 -3.29
CA SER A 56 18.73 7.26 -3.55
C SER A 56 20.24 7.37 -3.35
N LYS A 57 20.87 6.52 -2.53
CA LYS A 57 22.33 6.53 -2.30
C LYS A 57 23.09 5.72 -3.35
N ARG A 58 23.07 6.21 -4.60
CA ARG A 58 23.73 5.58 -5.75
C ARG A 58 25.23 5.29 -5.58
N LYS A 59 25.93 6.05 -4.73
CA LYS A 59 27.37 5.85 -4.45
C LYS A 59 27.66 4.64 -3.54
N SER A 60 26.64 4.06 -2.92
CA SER A 60 26.78 2.90 -2.04
C SER A 60 26.07 1.71 -2.65
N GLU A 61 26.84 0.67 -3.00
CA GLU A 61 26.29 -0.56 -3.59
C GLU A 61 25.22 -1.20 -2.68
N PHE A 62 25.39 -1.11 -1.36
CA PHE A 62 24.42 -1.57 -0.37
C PHE A 62 23.05 -0.88 -0.47
N SER A 63 22.99 0.41 -0.80
CA SER A 63 21.72 1.14 -0.93
C SER A 63 20.99 0.77 -2.21
N THR A 64 21.73 0.58 -3.30
CA THR A 64 21.17 0.11 -4.58
C THR A 64 20.65 -1.32 -4.43
N GLU A 65 21.38 -2.19 -3.75
CA GLU A 65 20.96 -3.57 -3.49
C GLU A 65 19.74 -3.63 -2.54
N ALA A 66 19.73 -2.81 -1.49
CA ALA A 66 18.58 -2.71 -0.58
C ALA A 66 17.34 -2.21 -1.32
N GLY A 67 17.44 -1.14 -2.11
CA GLY A 67 16.33 -0.63 -2.92
C GLY A 67 15.76 -1.69 -3.88
N LEU A 68 16.63 -2.47 -4.53
CA LEU A 68 16.22 -3.56 -5.41
C LEU A 68 15.50 -4.69 -4.65
N LYS A 69 16.01 -5.09 -3.48
CA LYS A 69 15.36 -6.10 -2.63
C LYS A 69 13.98 -5.65 -2.15
N TYR A 70 13.84 -4.38 -1.76
CA TYR A 70 12.56 -3.79 -1.36
C TYR A 70 11.56 -3.75 -2.52
N LEU A 71 12.02 -3.44 -3.74
CA LEU A 71 11.17 -3.44 -4.93
C LEU A 71 10.66 -4.84 -5.27
N ILE A 72 11.53 -5.87 -5.21
CA ILE A 72 11.14 -7.26 -5.49
C ILE A 72 10.15 -7.79 -4.44
N LEU A 73 10.43 -7.57 -3.16
CA LEU A 73 9.51 -7.95 -2.07
C LEU A 73 8.17 -7.22 -2.19
N GLY A 74 8.23 -5.96 -2.61
CA GLY A 74 7.08 -5.14 -2.97
C GLY A 74 6.18 -5.76 -4.02
N ALA A 75 6.74 -5.97 -5.21
CA ALA A 75 6.03 -6.56 -6.34
C ALA A 75 5.44 -7.94 -6.00
N PHE A 76 6.16 -8.75 -5.22
CA PHE A 76 5.67 -10.03 -4.73
C PHE A 76 4.46 -9.88 -3.79
N SER A 77 4.55 -9.00 -2.79
CA SER A 77 3.45 -8.70 -1.86
C SER A 77 2.22 -8.16 -2.59
N SER A 78 2.44 -7.28 -3.56
CA SER A 78 1.40 -6.70 -4.41
C SER A 78 0.70 -7.74 -5.28
N GLY A 79 1.45 -8.69 -5.84
CA GLY A 79 0.89 -9.82 -6.57
C GLY A 79 -0.02 -10.69 -5.72
N ILE A 80 0.34 -10.93 -4.45
CA ILE A 80 -0.52 -11.65 -3.49
C ILE A 80 -1.79 -10.85 -3.18
N LEU A 81 -1.68 -9.53 -3.00
CA LEU A 81 -2.83 -8.65 -2.72
C LEU A 81 -3.81 -8.64 -3.91
N LEU A 82 -3.29 -8.49 -5.14
CA LEU A 82 -4.10 -8.57 -6.35
C LEU A 82 -4.75 -9.95 -6.53
N PHE A 83 -4.02 -11.03 -6.26
CA PHE A 83 -4.58 -12.39 -6.30
C PHE A 83 -5.75 -12.56 -5.32
N GLY A 84 -5.66 -11.95 -4.12
CA GLY A 84 -6.78 -11.92 -3.16
C GLY A 84 -7.98 -11.10 -3.65
N CYS A 85 -7.73 -9.98 -4.35
CA CYS A 85 -8.79 -9.18 -4.96
C CYS A 85 -9.48 -9.92 -6.12
N ASP A 86 -8.72 -10.64 -6.94
CA ASP A 86 -9.26 -11.46 -8.02
C ASP A 86 -10.14 -12.59 -7.48
N TRP A 87 -9.65 -13.35 -6.49
CA TRP A 87 -10.41 -14.44 -5.86
C TRP A 87 -11.74 -13.98 -5.26
N THR A 88 -11.79 -12.77 -4.68
CA THR A 88 -13.03 -12.20 -4.14
C THR A 88 -13.97 -11.65 -5.21
N THR A 89 -13.49 -11.44 -6.43
CA THR A 89 -14.27 -10.95 -7.58
C THR A 89 -14.91 -12.09 -8.38
N THR A 90 -14.43 -13.33 -8.24
CA THR A 90 -14.97 -14.51 -8.93
C THR A 90 -16.34 -14.97 -8.41
N ASP A 91 -16.78 -14.47 -7.24
CA ASP A 91 -18.14 -14.63 -6.75
C ASP A 91 -19.10 -13.71 -7.54
N PRO A 92 -20.27 -14.17 -8.00
CA PRO A 92 -21.16 -13.41 -8.88
C PRO A 92 -21.93 -12.32 -8.12
N VAL A 93 -21.24 -11.33 -7.57
CA VAL A 93 -21.82 -10.06 -7.11
C VAL A 93 -20.82 -8.93 -7.37
N GLU A 94 -21.20 -8.09 -8.33
CA GLU A 94 -20.57 -6.86 -8.82
C GLU A 94 -20.39 -5.78 -7.73
N LYS A 95 -19.53 -6.00 -6.73
CA LYS A 95 -19.23 -4.96 -5.74
C LYS A 95 -17.77 -5.01 -5.30
N THR A 96 -16.94 -4.23 -6.00
CA THR A 96 -15.58 -3.82 -5.58
C THR A 96 -15.57 -2.97 -4.31
N SER A 97 -16.75 -2.56 -3.86
CA SER A 97 -17.01 -1.75 -2.67
C SER A 97 -16.71 -2.52 -1.38
N LEU A 98 -15.96 -1.89 -0.46
CA LEU A 98 -15.63 -2.42 0.88
C LEU A 98 -16.86 -2.87 1.70
N GLU A 99 -18.06 -2.43 1.34
CA GLU A 99 -19.29 -2.89 1.98
C GLU A 99 -19.58 -4.38 1.78
N THR A 100 -19.14 -4.99 0.68
CA THR A 100 -19.28 -6.44 0.46
C THR A 100 -18.56 -7.27 1.51
N PHE A 101 -17.49 -6.73 2.10
CA PHE A 101 -16.76 -7.39 3.17
C PHE A 101 -17.47 -7.27 4.53
N ALA A 102 -18.28 -6.22 4.73
CA ALA A 102 -19.01 -5.99 5.98
C ALA A 102 -20.31 -6.82 6.08
N TYR A 103 -21.00 -7.08 4.97
CA TYR A 103 -22.25 -7.86 4.97
C TYR A 103 -22.11 -9.30 5.51
N PRO A 104 -21.10 -10.12 5.15
CA PRO A 104 -20.95 -11.47 5.71
C PRO A 104 -20.59 -11.43 7.20
N LEU A 105 -19.83 -10.41 7.65
CA LEU A 105 -19.52 -10.23 9.07
C LEU A 105 -20.77 -9.88 9.87
N CYS A 106 -21.61 -8.98 9.36
CA CYS A 106 -22.89 -8.62 9.96
C CYS A 106 -23.87 -9.80 9.97
N SER A 107 -23.91 -10.62 8.91
CA SER A 107 -24.75 -11.82 8.87
C SER A 107 -24.25 -12.89 9.85
N LEU A 108 -22.94 -13.03 10.04
CA LEU A 108 -22.35 -13.96 11.00
C LEU A 108 -22.65 -13.53 12.43
N ILE A 109 -22.55 -12.24 12.74
CA ILE A 109 -22.90 -11.66 14.04
C ILE A 109 -24.40 -11.82 14.30
N SER A 110 -25.26 -11.56 13.31
CA SER A 110 -26.71 -11.73 13.44
C SER A 110 -27.12 -13.20 13.62
N ARG A 111 -26.40 -14.14 12.98
CA ARG A 111 -26.55 -15.59 13.22
C ARG A 111 -26.01 -16.02 14.58
N ALA A 112 -24.88 -15.47 15.02
CA ALA A 112 -24.27 -15.79 16.32
C ALA A 112 -25.09 -15.26 17.51
N ILE A 113 -25.83 -14.17 17.34
CA ILE A 113 -26.75 -13.60 18.33
C ILE A 113 -28.14 -14.27 18.32
N GLY A 114 -28.40 -15.20 17.38
CA GLY A 114 -29.62 -16.01 17.39
C GLY A 114 -30.91 -15.26 17.04
N LEU A 115 -30.81 -14.04 16.48
CA LEU A 115 -31.98 -13.21 16.10
C LEU A 115 -32.62 -13.62 14.76
N LEU A 116 -32.11 -14.68 14.10
CA LEU A 116 -32.73 -15.28 12.93
C LEU A 116 -32.98 -16.78 13.19
N SER A 117 -34.13 -17.08 13.80
CA SER A 117 -34.80 -18.38 13.62
C SER A 117 -35.30 -18.48 12.16
N PRO A 118 -35.39 -19.70 11.59
CA PRO A 118 -35.56 -19.93 10.14
C PRO A 118 -36.74 -19.21 9.50
#